data_AF-A0A419EDD9-F1
#
_entry.id   AF-A0A419EDD9-F1
#
_cell.length_a   1.000
_cell.length_b   1.000
_cell.length_c   1.000
_cell.angle_alpha   90.00
_cell.angle_beta   90.00
_cell.angle_gamma   90.00
#
_symmetry.space_group_name_H-M   'P 1'
#
loop_
_entity.id
_entity.type
_entity.pdbx_description
1 polymer ?
#
loop_
_entity_poly.entity_id
_entity_poly.type
_entity_poly.pdbx_seq_one_letter_code
_entity_poly.pdbx_strand_id
1 'polypeptide(L)'
;MTPSSQPMDITCRISSQTSVSSVSPPPAGPLPDSVFSKHPTTQTGSPGTKSPFQHTTTTQAPYLDLPLLRITSAKQACLPPDRFDGLLIRENREHVNSWGEKVKFSNSLYENAAARNNEAVSCLKPGMVSEKKRPRNDMPGLDGAMDDYMEYINQIRKQRDESVAANPLDWINLTGLFWLEEGVNNFGSSPEAKISLPQFPQPVCGYFLFQSGRVTVHPQTEMTMNGGDVEARPLFTDKDKQADLLEIGALTMKIIVRGDVTLVRIWDRDSENRRNFKGFKYYPPNPAYKVTAKYIRYDPPKPIIRIEGIGTEIPTFFMGRAKFTLNGVECALEAEQNGDELLFNFRDETNGGTTYGGGRRFYLPQPEGDEIILDFNLTNNWPCAYTPFATCPIPPKENKLNLRVEAGEKKFKE
;
A
#
# COMPACT_ATOMS: atom_id res chain seq x y z
N MET A 1 18.58 71.37 14.37
CA MET A 1 19.27 70.11 14.02
C MET A 1 18.21 69.04 13.86
N THR A 2 17.94 68.41 12.71
CA THR A 2 18.46 68.60 11.33
C THR A 2 19.98 68.43 11.13
N PRO A 3 20.46 68.08 9.91
CA PRO A 3 19.71 67.85 8.67
C PRO A 3 19.87 66.42 8.06
N SER A 4 19.13 66.19 6.97
CA SER A 4 19.45 65.26 5.86
C SER A 4 19.24 63.73 6.08
N SER A 5 18.82 62.92 5.09
CA SER A 5 18.53 63.20 3.65
C SER A 5 17.34 62.37 3.11
N GLN A 6 16.65 62.92 2.12
CA GLN A 6 15.84 62.22 1.09
C GLN A 6 16.75 61.84 -0.12
N PRO A 7 16.32 61.37 -1.33
CA PRO A 7 14.98 61.24 -1.95
C PRO A 7 14.72 59.79 -2.48
N MET A 8 13.75 59.42 -3.34
CA MET A 8 12.83 60.12 -4.27
C MET A 8 11.40 59.53 -4.27
N ASP A 9 10.49 60.21 -4.97
CA ASP A 9 9.18 59.74 -5.44
C ASP A 9 9.05 60.12 -6.93
N ILE A 10 8.38 59.30 -7.76
CA ILE A 10 8.05 59.63 -9.16
C ILE A 10 6.61 59.22 -9.44
N THR A 11 5.74 60.21 -9.58
CA THR A 11 4.35 60.05 -10.00
C THR A 11 4.22 60.16 -11.52
N CYS A 12 3.33 59.34 -12.10
CA CYS A 12 2.69 59.68 -13.36
C CYS A 12 1.22 59.21 -13.36
N ARG A 13 0.29 60.15 -13.48
CA ARG A 13 -1.12 59.89 -13.80
C ARG A 13 -1.44 60.61 -15.11
N ILE A 14 -1.97 59.88 -16.09
CA ILE A 14 -2.85 60.45 -17.11
C ILE A 14 -4.08 59.54 -17.19
N SER A 15 -5.25 60.17 -17.21
CA SER A 15 -6.55 59.50 -17.29
C SER A 15 -7.23 59.79 -18.62
N SER A 16 -7.88 58.80 -19.20
CA SER A 16 -9.01 59.02 -20.11
C SER A 16 -10.07 57.94 -19.88
N GLN A 17 -11.34 58.36 -19.94
CA GLN A 17 -12.50 57.47 -19.94
C GLN A 17 -13.15 57.51 -21.32
N THR A 18 -13.55 56.34 -21.81
CA THR A 18 -14.67 56.21 -22.75
C THR A 18 -15.35 54.86 -22.53
N SER A 19 -16.63 54.77 -22.88
CA SER A 19 -17.52 53.65 -22.53
C SER A 19 -18.31 53.16 -23.74
N VAL A 20 -19.24 52.20 -23.52
CA VAL A 20 -20.13 51.54 -24.52
C VAL A 20 -19.32 50.65 -25.52
N SER A 21 -19.76 49.48 -25.99
CA SER A 21 -21.11 48.87 -26.01
C SER A 21 -21.09 47.34 -25.84
N SER A 22 -22.24 46.76 -25.47
CA SER A 22 -22.48 45.31 -25.45
C SER A 22 -23.12 44.80 -26.75
N VAL A 23 -22.69 43.62 -27.23
CA VAL A 23 -23.38 42.85 -28.30
C VAL A 23 -23.23 41.35 -28.01
N SER A 24 -24.31 40.58 -28.14
CA SER A 24 -24.33 39.12 -28.01
C SER A 24 -24.39 38.43 -29.39
N PRO A 25 -23.72 37.26 -29.59
CA PRO A 25 -23.95 36.41 -30.76
C PRO A 25 -25.20 35.53 -30.58
N PRO A 26 -26.09 35.43 -31.58
CA PRO A 26 -26.25 34.16 -32.34
C PRO A 26 -26.66 34.42 -33.82
N PRO A 27 -27.02 33.42 -34.67
CA PRO A 27 -27.03 31.96 -34.49
C PRO A 27 -26.19 31.18 -35.54
N ALA A 28 -26.26 29.85 -35.48
CA ALA A 28 -25.59 28.93 -36.41
C ALA A 28 -26.25 28.83 -37.80
N GLY A 29 -25.47 28.43 -38.80
CA GLY A 29 -25.95 28.09 -40.15
C GLY A 29 -26.50 26.65 -40.25
N PRO A 30 -27.32 26.34 -41.28
CA PRO A 30 -28.03 25.06 -41.39
C PRO A 30 -27.21 23.93 -42.03
N LEU A 31 -27.53 22.70 -41.63
CA LEU A 31 -27.19 21.48 -42.38
C LEU A 31 -28.14 21.29 -43.58
N PRO A 32 -27.64 20.85 -44.75
CA PRO A 32 -28.48 20.25 -45.78
C PRO A 32 -28.58 18.73 -45.58
N ASP A 33 -29.81 18.25 -45.43
CA ASP A 33 -30.15 16.83 -45.42
C ASP A 33 -30.40 16.31 -46.86
N SER A 34 -30.73 15.00 -46.98
CA SER A 34 -31.42 14.39 -48.14
C SER A 34 -30.59 13.99 -49.40
N VAL A 35 -30.94 12.99 -50.23
CA VAL A 35 -31.88 11.82 -50.13
C VAL A 35 -31.61 10.81 -51.28
N PHE A 36 -31.79 9.50 -51.02
CA PHE A 36 -32.08 8.35 -51.93
C PHE A 36 -31.33 8.13 -53.27
N SER A 37 -30.96 6.86 -53.54
CA SER A 37 -31.56 6.04 -54.63
C SER A 37 -31.31 4.52 -54.44
N LYS A 38 -31.94 3.65 -55.25
CA LYS A 38 -31.88 2.16 -55.16
C LYS A 38 -31.81 1.45 -56.53
N HIS A 39 -30.86 0.52 -56.69
CA HIS A 39 -30.89 -0.73 -57.52
C HIS A 39 -31.14 -0.63 -59.06
N PRO A 40 -31.00 -1.72 -59.88
CA PRO A 40 -30.68 -3.15 -59.64
C PRO A 40 -29.26 -3.58 -60.15
N THR A 41 -28.86 -4.69 -60.84
CA THR A 41 -29.52 -5.85 -61.53
C THR A 41 -28.54 -7.05 -61.77
N THR A 42 -29.11 -8.24 -62.10
CA THR A 42 -28.62 -9.44 -62.89
C THR A 42 -27.16 -9.50 -63.44
N GLN A 43 -26.32 -10.54 -63.17
CA GLN A 43 -26.29 -11.96 -63.66
C GLN A 43 -25.68 -12.15 -65.10
N THR A 44 -25.01 -13.24 -65.56
CA THR A 44 -24.79 -14.66 -65.09
C THR A 44 -23.59 -15.37 -65.81
N GLY A 45 -23.06 -16.50 -65.25
CA GLY A 45 -22.24 -17.55 -65.93
C GLY A 45 -20.71 -17.51 -65.68
N SER A 46 -19.90 -18.55 -65.37
CA SER A 46 -19.90 -20.05 -65.45
C SER A 46 -19.15 -20.64 -66.68
N PRO A 47 -18.58 -21.87 -66.63
CA PRO A 47 -17.86 -22.57 -65.52
C PRO A 47 -16.60 -23.39 -65.99
N GLY A 48 -15.90 -24.13 -65.11
CA GLY A 48 -14.90 -25.14 -65.57
C GLY A 48 -14.04 -25.90 -64.54
N THR A 49 -14.57 -27.01 -63.97
CA THR A 49 -13.94 -28.35 -63.74
C THR A 49 -12.46 -28.54 -63.31
N LYS A 50 -12.05 -29.54 -62.51
CA LYS A 50 -12.69 -30.83 -62.07
C LYS A 50 -12.03 -31.42 -60.81
N SER A 51 -12.77 -32.32 -60.13
CA SER A 51 -12.33 -33.27 -59.07
C SER A 51 -12.35 -34.71 -59.69
N PRO A 52 -12.46 -35.91 -59.02
CA PRO A 52 -12.60 -36.27 -57.58
C PRO A 52 -11.95 -37.62 -57.09
N PHE A 53 -12.24 -38.00 -55.82
CA PHE A 53 -12.26 -39.36 -55.21
C PHE A 53 -10.93 -40.09 -54.89
N GLN A 54 -10.83 -41.09 -53.98
CA GLN A 54 -11.84 -41.80 -53.14
C GLN A 54 -11.28 -42.32 -51.77
N HIS A 55 -12.10 -42.95 -50.92
CA HIS A 55 -11.75 -43.56 -49.61
C HIS A 55 -11.31 -45.04 -49.73
N THR A 56 -10.59 -45.61 -48.72
CA THR A 56 -10.98 -46.86 -47.96
C THR A 56 -10.00 -47.30 -46.83
N THR A 57 -10.57 -47.55 -45.63
CA THR A 57 -10.44 -48.74 -44.74
C THR A 57 -9.12 -49.22 -44.04
N THR A 58 -9.30 -49.55 -42.76
CA THR A 58 -8.52 -50.28 -41.72
C THR A 58 -7.71 -51.54 -42.11
N THR A 59 -6.63 -51.84 -41.36
CA THR A 59 -6.08 -53.21 -41.07
C THR A 59 -5.32 -53.21 -39.70
N GLN A 60 -4.92 -54.39 -39.18
CA GLN A 60 -4.60 -54.69 -37.77
C GLN A 60 -3.09 -54.72 -37.40
N ALA A 61 -2.79 -54.90 -36.09
CA ALA A 61 -1.46 -55.14 -35.50
C ALA A 61 -1.12 -56.65 -35.35
N PRO A 62 0.09 -57.00 -34.87
CA PRO A 62 0.18 -57.97 -33.76
C PRO A 62 1.21 -57.64 -32.65
N TYR A 63 1.23 -58.51 -31.62
CA TYR A 63 1.98 -58.45 -30.35
C TYR A 63 3.40 -59.05 -30.39
N LEU A 64 4.23 -58.69 -29.38
CA LEU A 64 5.33 -59.44 -28.70
C LEU A 64 6.01 -58.47 -27.69
N ASP A 65 6.42 -58.79 -26.45
CA ASP A 65 5.94 -59.80 -25.48
C ASP A 65 6.31 -59.36 -24.02
N LEU A 66 5.82 -60.05 -22.98
CA LEU A 66 5.94 -59.73 -21.53
C LEU A 66 6.88 -60.71 -20.78
N PRO A 67 7.53 -60.37 -19.62
CA PRO A 67 6.86 -60.10 -18.33
C PRO A 67 7.51 -58.99 -17.45
N LEU A 68 6.97 -58.46 -16.32
CA LEU A 68 5.94 -58.80 -15.30
C LEU A 68 6.37 -59.59 -14.02
N LEU A 69 6.35 -58.89 -12.87
CA LEU A 69 6.31 -59.38 -11.48
C LEU A 69 5.63 -58.27 -10.63
N ARG A 70 4.30 -58.26 -10.47
CA ARG A 70 3.48 -58.91 -9.41
C ARG A 70 3.96 -58.58 -7.98
N ILE A 71 3.27 -57.73 -7.18
CA ILE A 71 1.87 -57.71 -6.68
C ILE A 71 1.65 -58.63 -5.47
N THR A 72 1.38 -58.05 -4.29
CA THR A 72 0.39 -58.55 -3.31
C THR A 72 -0.19 -57.39 -2.49
N SER A 73 -1.26 -57.61 -1.72
CA SER A 73 -2.25 -56.56 -1.41
C SER A 73 -3.11 -56.79 -0.16
N ALA A 74 -3.40 -55.72 0.62
CA ALA A 74 -4.49 -55.65 1.62
C ALA A 74 -5.10 -54.22 1.58
N LYS A 75 -6.41 -53.93 1.56
CA LYS A 75 -7.62 -54.45 2.25
C LYS A 75 -7.66 -54.23 3.78
N GLN A 76 -8.79 -53.92 4.42
CA GLN A 76 -10.03 -53.20 4.04
C GLN A 76 -10.89 -53.05 5.33
N ALA A 77 -11.49 -51.88 5.60
CA ALA A 77 -12.51 -51.71 6.65
C ALA A 77 -13.43 -50.51 6.35
N CYS A 78 -14.71 -50.59 6.70
CA CYS A 78 -15.73 -49.54 6.48
C CYS A 78 -16.82 -49.60 7.55
N LEU A 79 -17.63 -48.52 7.63
CA LEU A 79 -18.87 -48.34 8.43
C LEU A 79 -18.68 -48.09 9.95
N PRO A 80 -19.66 -47.44 10.62
CA PRO A 80 -20.86 -46.74 10.11
C PRO A 80 -20.83 -45.20 10.33
N PRO A 81 -21.73 -44.44 9.70
CA PRO A 81 -21.92 -43.00 9.96
C PRO A 81 -22.95 -42.72 11.07
N ASP A 82 -22.74 -41.68 11.87
CA ASP A 82 -23.75 -41.19 12.83
C ASP A 82 -23.78 -39.65 12.85
N ARG A 83 -24.97 -39.11 12.51
CA ARG A 83 -25.49 -37.75 12.80
C ARG A 83 -24.59 -36.53 12.59
N PHE A 84 -24.84 -35.83 11.48
CA PHE A 84 -25.21 -34.40 11.53
C PHE A 84 -26.10 -34.02 10.32
N ASP A 85 -27.35 -34.45 10.34
CA ASP A 85 -28.42 -33.72 9.62
C ASP A 85 -28.68 -32.40 10.37
N GLY A 86 -28.61 -31.26 9.67
CA GLY A 86 -28.57 -29.97 10.37
C GLY A 86 -28.54 -28.72 9.50
N LEU A 87 -29.51 -28.57 8.58
CA LEU A 87 -29.95 -27.31 7.98
C LEU A 87 -28.85 -26.33 7.48
N LEU A 88 -28.52 -26.42 6.19
CA LEU A 88 -28.08 -25.25 5.42
C LEU A 88 -29.28 -24.31 5.18
N ILE A 89 -29.72 -23.57 6.21
CA ILE A 89 -30.58 -22.40 6.04
C ILE A 89 -29.70 -21.15 6.02
N ARG A 90 -29.80 -20.39 4.93
CA ARG A 90 -29.17 -19.07 4.80
C ARG A 90 -29.96 -18.06 5.64
N GLU A 91 -29.29 -17.39 6.56
CA GLU A 91 -29.73 -16.08 7.05
C GLU A 91 -28.66 -15.01 6.74
N ASN A 92 -29.11 -13.87 6.21
CA ASN A 92 -28.25 -12.74 5.95
C ASN A 92 -27.86 -12.08 7.28
N ARG A 93 -26.67 -12.39 7.81
CA ARG A 93 -26.09 -11.58 8.88
C ARG A 93 -25.62 -10.25 8.31
N GLU A 94 -26.39 -9.20 8.55
CA GLU A 94 -25.91 -7.83 8.37
C GLU A 94 -24.76 -7.58 9.35
N HIS A 95 -23.53 -7.50 8.83
CA HIS A 95 -22.39 -7.08 9.63
C HIS A 95 -22.29 -5.56 9.61
N VAL A 96 -22.43 -4.98 10.80
CA VAL A 96 -22.07 -3.59 11.08
C VAL A 96 -20.57 -3.55 11.35
N ASN A 97 -19.83 -2.68 10.65
CA ASN A 97 -18.40 -2.49 10.88
C ASN A 97 -18.14 -1.79 12.24
N SER A 98 -16.88 -1.68 12.65
CA SER A 98 -16.50 -0.99 13.90
C SER A 98 -16.75 0.53 13.92
N TRP A 99 -17.37 1.07 12.87
CA TRP A 99 -17.66 2.49 12.66
C TRP A 99 -19.18 2.77 12.51
N GLY A 100 -20.03 1.74 12.52
CA GLY A 100 -21.50 1.87 12.51
C GLY A 100 -22.20 1.58 11.18
N GLU A 101 -21.47 1.20 10.12
CA GLU A 101 -22.02 1.06 8.77
C GLU A 101 -22.25 -0.39 8.35
N LYS A 102 -23.28 -0.63 7.52
CA LYS A 102 -23.66 -1.96 7.00
C LYS A 102 -22.93 -2.27 5.69
N VAL A 103 -22.26 -3.42 5.61
CA VAL A 103 -21.56 -3.87 4.39
C VAL A 103 -22.03 -5.28 3.99
N LYS A 104 -22.11 -5.55 2.68
CA LYS A 104 -22.34 -6.89 2.12
C LYS A 104 -21.04 -7.43 1.50
N PHE A 105 -20.78 -8.71 1.68
CA PHE A 105 -19.62 -9.42 1.14
C PHE A 105 -20.06 -10.59 0.24
N SER A 106 -19.17 -11.00 -0.67
CA SER A 106 -19.33 -12.17 -1.54
C SER A 106 -18.04 -12.98 -1.56
N ASN A 107 -18.12 -14.27 -1.24
CA ASN A 107 -16.93 -15.12 -1.07
C ASN A 107 -16.56 -15.86 -2.36
N SER A 108 -15.26 -15.99 -2.61
CA SER A 108 -14.63 -17.11 -3.35
C SER A 108 -13.31 -17.49 -2.65
N LEU A 109 -12.67 -18.60 -3.06
CA LEU A 109 -11.73 -19.35 -2.21
C LEU A 109 -10.27 -19.40 -2.73
N TYR A 110 -9.36 -19.68 -1.78
CA TYR A 110 -7.93 -19.94 -1.97
C TYR A 110 -7.62 -21.21 -2.79
N GLU A 111 -6.41 -21.28 -3.39
CA GLU A 111 -5.49 -22.40 -3.10
C GLU A 111 -4.01 -22.17 -3.53
N ASN A 112 -3.10 -22.92 -2.88
CA ASN A 112 -1.72 -23.30 -3.28
C ASN A 112 -0.60 -22.25 -3.50
N ALA A 113 0.33 -22.15 -2.53
CA ALA A 113 1.75 -21.83 -2.76
C ALA A 113 2.67 -22.27 -1.59
N ALA A 114 3.14 -23.54 -1.57
CA ALA A 114 4.06 -24.02 -0.53
C ALA A 114 5.04 -25.12 -1.03
N ALA A 115 6.10 -24.72 -1.74
CA ALA A 115 7.25 -25.58 -2.07
C ALA A 115 8.46 -24.76 -2.52
N ARG A 116 9.68 -25.29 -2.31
CA ARG A 116 11.01 -24.75 -2.71
C ARG A 116 11.44 -23.54 -1.86
N ASN A 117 12.64 -23.47 -1.26
CA ASN A 117 13.91 -24.19 -1.50
C ASN A 117 14.49 -24.82 -0.23
N ASN A 118 15.48 -25.70 -0.43
CA ASN A 118 16.44 -26.19 0.57
C ASN A 118 17.81 -26.34 -0.13
N GLU A 119 18.86 -26.65 0.63
CA GLU A 119 20.29 -26.66 0.22
C GLU A 119 20.91 -25.24 0.05
N ALA A 120 22.19 -24.99 0.35
CA ALA A 120 23.28 -25.91 0.71
C ALA A 120 24.13 -25.40 1.90
N VAL A 121 24.88 -26.32 2.53
CA VAL A 121 25.85 -26.05 3.62
C VAL A 121 27.26 -26.36 3.13
N SER A 122 28.26 -25.52 3.45
CA SER A 122 29.68 -25.89 3.36
C SER A 122 30.57 -25.10 4.32
N CYS A 123 31.62 -25.74 4.82
CA CYS A 123 32.39 -25.32 6.00
C CYS A 123 33.59 -24.41 5.68
N LEU A 124 33.98 -23.56 6.65
CA LEU A 124 35.37 -23.15 6.87
C LEU A 124 35.74 -23.33 8.35
N LYS A 125 37.04 -23.58 8.63
CA LYS A 125 37.57 -23.86 9.98
C LYS A 125 38.23 -22.62 10.61
N PRO A 126 38.24 -22.50 11.96
CA PRO A 126 38.77 -21.33 12.64
C PRO A 126 40.29 -21.24 12.60
N GLY A 127 40.83 -20.03 12.41
CA GLY A 127 42.24 -19.70 12.56
C GLY A 127 42.51 -18.95 13.86
N MET A 128 43.55 -19.35 14.61
CA MET A 128 44.00 -18.63 15.80
C MET A 128 44.68 -17.31 15.43
N VAL A 129 44.36 -16.22 16.14
CA VAL A 129 45.13 -14.97 16.14
C VAL A 129 45.38 -14.55 17.60
N SER A 130 46.57 -14.05 17.89
CA SER A 130 47.08 -13.85 19.24
C SER A 130 46.48 -12.64 19.97
N GLU A 131 46.42 -12.75 21.30
CA GLU A 131 46.06 -11.64 22.18
C GLU A 131 47.03 -10.45 22.02
N LYS A 132 46.49 -9.27 21.77
CA LYS A 132 47.16 -8.00 22.08
C LYS A 132 46.37 -7.31 23.18
N LYS A 133 47.00 -7.12 24.36
CA LYS A 133 46.43 -6.33 25.45
C LYS A 133 46.06 -4.95 24.94
N ARG A 134 44.76 -4.61 24.98
CA ARG A 134 44.32 -3.22 24.80
C ARG A 134 44.76 -2.42 26.04
N PRO A 135 45.11 -1.13 25.89
CA PRO A 135 45.24 -0.25 27.05
C PRO A 135 43.89 -0.16 27.78
N ARG A 136 43.92 0.23 29.06
CA ARG A 136 42.71 0.71 29.73
C ARG A 136 42.41 2.09 29.16
N ASN A 137 41.43 2.17 28.27
CA ASN A 137 40.71 3.42 28.09
C ASN A 137 39.73 3.53 29.24
N ASP A 138 39.65 4.71 29.85
CA ASP A 138 38.66 4.98 30.89
C ASP A 138 37.25 4.83 30.30
N MET A 139 36.34 4.22 31.07
CA MET A 139 34.94 4.15 30.66
C MET A 139 34.36 5.57 30.68
N PRO A 140 33.64 6.02 29.64
CA PRO A 140 32.79 7.20 29.80
C PRO A 140 31.81 6.93 30.95
N GLY A 141 31.56 7.95 31.77
CA GLY A 141 30.58 7.85 32.86
C GLY A 141 29.20 7.49 32.32
N LEU A 142 28.36 6.91 33.18
CA LEU A 142 26.98 6.55 32.81
C LEU A 142 26.20 7.75 32.25
N ASP A 143 26.51 8.96 32.74
CA ASP A 143 25.95 10.23 32.26
C ASP A 143 26.36 10.57 30.83
N GLY A 144 27.60 10.28 30.41
CA GLY A 144 28.05 10.48 29.03
C GLY A 144 27.37 9.50 28.05
N ALA A 145 27.28 8.22 28.46
CA ALA A 145 26.53 7.21 27.69
C ALA A 145 25.02 7.48 27.65
N MET A 146 24.50 8.25 28.61
CA MET A 146 23.12 8.76 28.62
C MET A 146 22.95 9.86 27.57
N ASP A 147 23.78 10.89 27.59
CA ASP A 147 23.72 12.02 26.65
C ASP A 147 23.92 11.55 25.20
N ASP A 148 24.87 10.65 24.94
CA ASP A 148 25.08 10.00 23.63
C ASP A 148 23.79 9.32 23.12
N TYR A 149 23.05 8.64 23.99
CA TYR A 149 21.79 7.98 23.63
C TYR A 149 20.65 8.98 23.38
N MET A 150 20.56 10.03 24.20
CA MET A 150 19.56 11.09 24.04
C MET A 150 19.73 11.80 22.71
N GLU A 151 20.97 12.14 22.33
CA GLU A 151 21.28 12.78 21.05
C GLU A 151 21.07 11.83 19.87
N TYR A 152 21.44 10.55 19.98
CA TYR A 152 21.14 9.54 18.96
C TYR A 152 19.63 9.46 18.62
N ILE A 153 18.75 9.45 19.62
CA ILE A 153 17.30 9.46 19.39
C ILE A 153 16.84 10.76 18.73
N ASN A 154 17.38 11.92 19.15
CA ASN A 154 17.04 13.22 18.55
C ASN A 154 17.52 13.33 17.09
N GLN A 155 18.71 12.81 16.78
CA GLN A 155 19.26 12.79 15.43
C GLN A 155 18.40 11.97 14.47
N ILE A 156 17.94 10.79 14.87
CA ILE A 156 17.03 9.96 14.06
C ILE A 156 15.69 10.66 13.83
N ARG A 157 15.12 11.30 14.86
CA ARG A 157 13.85 12.04 14.75
C ARG A 157 13.98 13.21 13.77
N LYS A 158 15.08 13.98 13.86
CA LYS A 158 15.40 15.06 12.94
C LYS A 158 15.56 14.57 11.50
N GLN A 159 16.35 13.51 11.28
CA GLN A 159 16.54 12.92 9.95
C GLN A 159 15.21 12.46 9.32
N ARG A 160 14.31 11.89 10.13
CA ARG A 160 12.97 11.51 9.69
C ARG A 160 12.12 12.74 9.33
N ASP A 161 12.12 13.78 10.16
CA ASP A 161 11.37 15.01 9.90
C ASP A 161 11.88 15.69 8.60
N GLU A 162 13.20 15.75 8.40
CA GLU A 162 13.84 16.26 7.18
C GLU A 162 13.48 15.42 5.94
N SER A 163 13.50 14.08 6.06
CA SER A 163 13.12 13.15 4.98
C SER A 163 11.65 13.30 4.56
N VAL A 164 10.74 13.43 5.53
CA VAL A 164 9.30 13.62 5.27
C VAL A 164 9.00 15.00 4.69
N ALA A 165 9.68 16.06 5.14
CA ALA A 165 9.54 17.40 4.56
C ALA A 165 10.06 17.46 3.11
N ALA A 166 11.15 16.75 2.81
CA ALA A 166 11.74 16.71 1.48
C ALA A 166 10.92 15.89 0.47
N ASN A 167 10.23 14.83 0.90
CA ASN A 167 9.48 13.93 0.02
C ASN A 167 8.10 14.50 -0.38
N PRO A 168 7.88 14.90 -1.65
CA PRO A 168 6.56 15.37 -2.10
C PRO A 168 5.50 14.25 -2.12
N LEU A 169 5.92 12.98 -2.15
CA LEU A 169 5.04 11.80 -2.15
C LEU A 169 5.03 11.08 -0.79
N ASP A 170 5.28 11.78 0.32
CA ASP A 170 5.07 11.20 1.64
C ASP A 170 3.58 11.01 1.98
N TRP A 171 3.31 10.09 2.91
CA TRP A 171 2.01 9.85 3.51
C TRP A 171 1.33 11.11 4.08
N ILE A 172 2.08 12.09 4.60
CA ILE A 172 1.48 13.36 5.04
C ILE A 172 0.82 14.13 3.90
N ASN A 173 1.20 13.90 2.63
CA ASN A 173 0.71 14.63 1.46
C ASN A 173 -0.42 13.91 0.70
N LEU A 174 -0.87 12.74 1.17
CA LEU A 174 -1.99 12.02 0.56
C LEU A 174 -3.30 12.78 0.75
N THR A 175 -3.96 13.07 -0.38
CA THR A 175 -5.23 13.81 -0.48
C THR A 175 -6.39 12.96 -1.01
N GLY A 176 -6.13 11.75 -1.53
CA GLY A 176 -7.20 10.89 -2.04
C GLY A 176 -6.86 9.41 -2.14
N LEU A 177 -7.90 8.60 -2.00
CA LEU A 177 -7.92 7.16 -2.29
C LEU A 177 -9.30 6.84 -2.88
N PHE A 178 -9.34 6.41 -4.14
CA PHE A 178 -10.57 6.21 -4.89
C PHE A 178 -10.62 4.80 -5.47
N TRP A 179 -11.76 4.14 -5.38
CA TRP A 179 -11.99 2.80 -5.93
C TRP A 179 -12.22 2.89 -7.44
N LEU A 180 -11.69 1.94 -8.22
CA LEU A 180 -12.01 1.81 -9.64
C LEU A 180 -13.13 0.78 -9.84
N GLU A 181 -14.18 1.18 -10.55
CA GLU A 181 -15.24 0.29 -11.03
C GLU A 181 -14.92 -0.18 -12.45
N GLU A 182 -15.38 -1.38 -12.85
CA GLU A 182 -15.22 -1.86 -14.23
C GLU A 182 -15.86 -0.88 -15.22
N GLY A 183 -15.14 -0.53 -16.28
CA GLY A 183 -15.50 0.52 -17.24
C GLY A 183 -14.80 1.86 -16.97
N VAL A 184 -15.52 2.95 -17.24
CA VAL A 184 -14.98 4.32 -17.22
C VAL A 184 -15.03 4.93 -15.82
N ASN A 185 -13.90 5.50 -15.39
CA ASN A 185 -13.73 6.24 -14.14
C ASN A 185 -13.13 7.61 -14.45
N ASN A 186 -13.99 8.61 -14.62
CA ASN A 186 -13.60 9.99 -14.95
C ASN A 186 -12.97 10.71 -13.74
N PHE A 187 -12.00 11.57 -14.00
CA PHE A 187 -11.32 12.38 -13.00
C PHE A 187 -11.23 13.87 -13.41
N GLY A 188 -11.29 14.76 -12.42
CA GLY A 188 -11.34 16.21 -12.60
C GLY A 188 -11.91 16.90 -11.36
N SER A 189 -12.10 18.22 -11.43
CA SER A 189 -12.66 19.01 -10.32
C SER A 189 -14.18 19.18 -10.35
N SER A 190 -14.91 18.54 -11.28
CA SER A 190 -16.37 18.41 -11.16
C SER A 190 -16.73 17.48 -10.00
N PRO A 191 -17.70 17.84 -9.13
CA PRO A 191 -18.24 16.93 -8.11
C PRO A 191 -18.97 15.71 -8.69
N GLU A 192 -19.22 15.70 -10.01
CA GLU A 192 -19.83 14.59 -10.76
C GLU A 192 -18.78 13.56 -11.25
N ALA A 193 -17.49 13.85 -11.06
CA ALA A 193 -16.42 12.92 -11.40
C ALA A 193 -16.30 11.81 -10.34
N LYS A 194 -16.19 10.55 -10.78
CA LYS A 194 -15.93 9.39 -9.91
C LYS A 194 -14.66 9.58 -9.06
N ILE A 195 -13.69 10.31 -9.60
CA ILE A 195 -12.46 10.72 -8.91
C ILE A 195 -12.44 12.25 -8.90
N SER A 196 -13.21 12.84 -7.97
CA SER A 196 -13.34 14.28 -7.80
C SER A 196 -12.37 14.83 -6.75
N LEU A 197 -11.56 15.82 -7.12
CA LEU A 197 -10.77 16.65 -6.19
C LEU A 197 -10.75 18.12 -6.68
N PRO A 198 -10.98 19.12 -5.82
CA PRO A 198 -10.93 20.53 -6.22
C PRO A 198 -9.54 21.01 -6.67
N GLN A 199 -8.48 20.24 -6.39
CA GLN A 199 -7.11 20.49 -6.85
C GLN A 199 -6.86 20.10 -8.33
N PHE A 200 -7.77 19.38 -9.00
CA PHE A 200 -7.62 19.12 -10.43
C PHE A 200 -7.80 20.42 -11.24
N PRO A 201 -6.94 20.68 -12.25
CA PRO A 201 -6.91 21.96 -12.96
C PRO A 201 -8.12 22.22 -13.88
N GLN A 202 -8.93 21.19 -14.17
CA GLN A 202 -10.14 21.31 -14.99
C GLN A 202 -11.27 20.43 -14.43
N PRO A 203 -12.55 20.78 -14.66
CA PRO A 203 -13.69 19.96 -14.23
C PRO A 203 -13.68 18.54 -14.79
N VAL A 204 -13.09 18.36 -15.98
CA VAL A 204 -12.81 17.07 -16.62
C VAL A 204 -11.35 17.08 -17.09
N CYS A 205 -10.53 16.17 -16.56
CA CYS A 205 -9.11 16.05 -16.90
C CYS A 205 -8.78 14.78 -17.70
N GLY A 206 -9.67 13.78 -17.65
CA GLY A 206 -9.51 12.51 -18.35
C GLY A 206 -10.30 11.40 -17.68
N TYR A 207 -10.00 10.15 -18.03
CA TYR A 207 -10.55 8.98 -17.35
C TYR A 207 -9.57 7.82 -17.30
N PHE A 208 -9.78 6.96 -16.31
CA PHE A 208 -9.23 5.61 -16.28
C PHE A 208 -10.27 4.63 -16.84
N LEU A 209 -9.88 3.86 -17.85
CA LEU A 209 -10.60 2.66 -18.25
C LEU A 209 -10.06 1.50 -17.42
N PHE A 210 -10.85 1.00 -16.46
CA PHE A 210 -10.54 -0.23 -15.75
C PHE A 210 -11.29 -1.37 -16.44
N GLN A 211 -10.57 -2.38 -16.92
CA GLN A 211 -11.17 -3.52 -17.59
C GLN A 211 -10.42 -4.81 -17.25
N SER A 212 -11.12 -5.77 -16.65
CA SER A 212 -10.61 -7.12 -16.36
C SER A 212 -9.26 -7.11 -15.63
N GLY A 213 -9.15 -6.27 -14.60
CA GLY A 213 -7.95 -6.12 -13.77
C GLY A 213 -6.85 -5.22 -14.34
N ARG A 214 -7.03 -4.61 -15.51
CA ARG A 214 -6.07 -3.66 -16.11
C ARG A 214 -6.62 -2.24 -16.11
N VAL A 215 -5.77 -1.26 -15.82
CA VAL A 215 -6.13 0.18 -15.87
C VAL A 215 -5.38 0.84 -17.02
N THR A 216 -6.09 1.53 -17.91
CA THR A 216 -5.53 2.39 -18.96
C THR A 216 -5.92 3.84 -18.70
N VAL A 217 -4.99 4.78 -18.84
CA VAL A 217 -5.28 6.23 -18.75
C VAL A 217 -5.65 6.80 -20.12
N HIS A 218 -6.63 7.68 -20.15
CA HIS A 218 -7.03 8.46 -21.32
C HIS A 218 -7.04 9.96 -20.95
N PRO A 219 -5.96 10.71 -21.26
CA PRO A 219 -5.87 12.13 -20.94
C PRO A 219 -6.84 12.98 -21.77
N GLN A 220 -7.43 14.01 -21.15
CA GLN A 220 -8.19 15.08 -21.79
C GLN A 220 -7.72 16.48 -21.35
N THR A 221 -6.63 16.54 -20.60
CA THR A 221 -5.91 17.73 -20.14
C THR A 221 -4.42 17.36 -20.09
N GLU A 222 -3.55 18.36 -20.23
CA GLU A 222 -2.10 18.17 -20.12
C GLU A 222 -1.71 17.53 -18.78
N MET A 223 -0.91 16.47 -18.87
CA MET A 223 -0.39 15.68 -17.75
C MET A 223 0.86 14.94 -18.21
N THR A 224 1.69 14.46 -17.27
CA THR A 224 2.87 13.64 -17.58
C THR A 224 2.79 12.28 -16.89
N MET A 225 3.55 11.29 -17.39
CA MET A 225 3.73 9.97 -16.80
C MET A 225 5.22 9.72 -16.61
N ASN A 226 5.65 9.58 -15.35
CA ASN A 226 7.07 9.41 -14.98
C ASN A 226 8.00 10.51 -15.54
N GLY A 227 7.47 11.72 -15.80
CA GLY A 227 8.20 12.85 -16.39
C GLY A 227 8.23 12.92 -17.92
N GLY A 228 7.54 12.02 -18.63
CA GLY A 228 7.32 12.09 -20.09
C GLY A 228 5.83 12.26 -20.46
N ASP A 229 5.55 12.33 -21.76
CA ASP A 229 4.17 12.45 -22.28
C ASP A 229 3.30 11.20 -21.96
N VAL A 230 1.97 11.38 -21.94
CA VAL A 230 1.02 10.30 -21.61
C VAL A 230 0.39 9.68 -22.85
N GLU A 231 0.95 8.54 -23.26
CA GLU A 231 0.30 7.63 -24.21
C GLU A 231 -0.77 6.77 -23.52
N ALA A 232 -1.86 6.48 -24.24
CA ALA A 232 -2.96 5.66 -23.74
C ALA A 232 -2.62 4.16 -23.73
N ARG A 233 -1.90 3.73 -22.69
CA ARG A 233 -1.50 2.33 -22.45
C ARG A 233 -1.96 1.81 -21.07
N PRO A 234 -1.97 0.48 -20.85
CA PRO A 234 -2.08 -0.08 -19.51
C PRO A 234 -0.98 0.45 -18.59
N LEU A 235 -1.35 0.78 -17.36
CA LEU A 235 -0.49 1.32 -16.32
C LEU A 235 0.13 0.22 -15.46
N PHE A 236 1.37 0.44 -15.05
CA PHE A 236 2.04 -0.34 -14.01
C PHE A 236 1.55 0.09 -12.62
N THR A 237 1.30 -0.90 -11.77
CA THR A 237 0.68 -0.79 -10.44
C THR A 237 1.71 -0.87 -9.32
N ASP A 238 1.30 -0.68 -8.06
CA ASP A 238 2.16 -0.97 -6.89
C ASP A 238 2.44 -2.47 -6.63
N LYS A 239 2.17 -3.36 -7.61
CA LYS A 239 2.66 -4.75 -7.68
C LYS A 239 3.78 -4.94 -8.70
N ASP A 240 3.98 -3.99 -9.61
CA ASP A 240 5.02 -4.02 -10.63
C ASP A 240 6.36 -3.49 -10.07
N LYS A 241 7.47 -3.78 -10.75
CA LYS A 241 8.83 -3.35 -10.31
C LYS A 241 8.95 -1.83 -10.16
N GLN A 242 8.22 -1.09 -10.99
CA GLN A 242 8.10 0.36 -10.94
C GLN A 242 6.67 0.69 -11.37
N ALA A 243 5.88 1.22 -10.45
CA ALA A 243 4.54 1.71 -10.75
C ALA A 243 4.60 3.01 -11.55
N ASP A 244 3.61 3.26 -12.41
CA ASP A 244 3.49 4.55 -13.08
C ASP A 244 3.02 5.64 -12.10
N LEU A 245 3.63 6.82 -12.22
CA LEU A 245 3.23 8.05 -11.57
C LEU A 245 2.70 9.02 -12.62
N LEU A 246 1.40 9.36 -12.51
CA LEU A 246 0.74 10.33 -13.37
C LEU A 246 0.69 11.69 -12.67
N GLU A 247 1.19 12.75 -13.29
CA GLU A 247 1.22 14.09 -12.71
C GLU A 247 0.32 15.06 -13.48
N ILE A 248 -0.53 15.78 -12.75
CA ILE A 248 -1.42 16.80 -13.31
C ILE A 248 -1.56 17.98 -12.35
N GLY A 249 -0.99 19.13 -12.73
CA GLY A 249 -0.84 20.27 -11.82
C GLY A 249 -0.06 19.89 -10.55
N ALA A 250 -0.59 20.25 -9.38
CA ALA A 250 -0.03 19.88 -8.09
C ALA A 250 -0.20 18.39 -7.75
N LEU A 251 -1.10 17.66 -8.42
CA LEU A 251 -1.45 16.28 -8.07
C LEU A 251 -0.51 15.25 -8.70
N THR A 252 -0.24 14.18 -7.94
CA THR A 252 0.39 12.95 -8.44
C THR A 252 -0.48 11.75 -8.11
N MET A 253 -0.80 10.92 -9.10
CA MET A 253 -1.67 9.74 -8.99
C MET A 253 -0.89 8.45 -9.25
N LYS A 254 -1.27 7.37 -8.57
CA LYS A 254 -0.75 6.00 -8.80
C LYS A 254 -1.85 4.96 -8.65
N ILE A 255 -1.81 3.92 -9.50
CA ILE A 255 -2.67 2.74 -9.36
C ILE A 255 -2.09 1.78 -8.32
N ILE A 256 -2.94 1.34 -7.38
CA ILE A 256 -2.58 0.38 -6.33
C ILE A 256 -3.54 -0.81 -6.29
N VAL A 257 -3.07 -1.96 -5.82
CA VAL A 257 -3.88 -3.19 -5.72
C VAL A 257 -3.87 -3.76 -4.29
N ARG A 258 -5.05 -4.02 -3.72
CA ARG A 258 -5.26 -4.44 -2.32
C ARG A 258 -6.26 -5.60 -2.27
N GLY A 259 -5.73 -6.83 -2.20
CA GLY A 259 -6.51 -8.01 -2.56
C GLY A 259 -6.97 -7.86 -4.02
N ASP A 260 -8.25 -8.15 -4.28
CA ASP A 260 -8.87 -7.98 -5.60
C ASP A 260 -9.28 -6.52 -5.91
N VAL A 261 -9.12 -5.59 -4.96
CA VAL A 261 -9.53 -4.19 -5.11
C VAL A 261 -8.42 -3.38 -5.79
N THR A 262 -8.76 -2.71 -6.90
CA THR A 262 -7.87 -1.74 -7.57
C THR A 262 -8.30 -0.31 -7.24
N LEU A 263 -7.35 0.54 -6.85
CA LEU A 263 -7.62 1.92 -6.41
C LEU A 263 -6.65 2.92 -7.05
N VAL A 264 -7.09 4.17 -7.18
CA VAL A 264 -6.23 5.33 -7.48
C VAL A 264 -5.88 6.01 -6.15
N ARG A 265 -4.59 6.10 -5.84
CA ARG A 265 -4.05 6.85 -4.70
C ARG A 265 -3.46 8.18 -5.19
N ILE A 266 -3.82 9.28 -4.54
CA ILE A 266 -3.48 10.64 -4.98
C ILE A 266 -2.77 11.42 -3.87
N TRP A 267 -1.62 12.00 -4.23
CA TRP A 267 -0.86 12.97 -3.43
C TRP A 267 -1.12 14.38 -3.96
N ASP A 268 -1.18 15.36 -3.06
CA ASP A 268 -1.17 16.79 -3.36
C ASP A 268 0.17 17.39 -2.91
N ARG A 269 0.99 17.78 -3.88
CA ARG A 269 2.34 18.32 -3.66
C ARG A 269 2.32 19.69 -2.97
N ASP A 270 1.18 20.38 -2.99
CA ASP A 270 0.95 21.67 -2.32
C ASP A 270 -0.05 21.54 -1.15
N SER A 271 -0.25 20.32 -0.62
CA SER A 271 -1.17 20.08 0.49
C SER A 271 -0.87 20.91 1.74
N GLU A 272 -1.93 21.23 2.51
CA GLU A 272 -1.80 22.00 3.74
C GLU A 272 -0.98 21.27 4.81
N ASN A 273 -1.07 19.94 4.87
CA ASN A 273 -0.21 19.11 5.72
C ASN A 273 1.28 19.38 5.40
N ARG A 274 1.66 19.43 4.10
CA ARG A 274 3.04 19.69 3.67
C ARG A 274 3.50 21.10 4.05
N ARG A 275 2.74 22.13 3.65
CA ARG A 275 3.07 23.55 3.89
C ARG A 275 3.21 23.87 5.38
N ASN A 276 2.39 23.22 6.21
CA ASN A 276 2.37 23.43 7.66
C ASN A 276 3.19 22.41 8.46
N PHE A 277 3.90 21.46 7.82
CA PHE A 277 4.74 20.50 8.55
C PHE A 277 5.90 21.21 9.27
N LYS A 278 6.16 20.84 10.53
CA LYS A 278 7.22 21.39 11.41
C LYS A 278 7.94 20.29 12.20
N GLY A 279 7.97 19.07 11.67
CA GLY A 279 8.39 17.85 12.38
C GLY A 279 7.23 17.15 13.08
N PHE A 280 7.41 15.87 13.44
CA PHE A 280 6.45 15.11 14.23
C PHE A 280 6.54 15.46 15.72
N LYS A 281 5.45 15.22 16.47
CA LYS A 281 5.42 15.37 17.93
C LYS A 281 5.89 14.06 18.57
N TYR A 282 6.83 14.14 19.51
CA TYR A 282 7.33 13.00 20.27
C TYR A 282 7.21 13.24 21.78
N TYR A 283 7.27 12.17 22.56
CA TYR A 283 7.69 12.23 23.96
C TYR A 283 9.20 12.56 24.05
N PRO A 284 9.68 13.21 25.12
CA PRO A 284 11.11 13.26 25.41
C PRO A 284 11.72 11.85 25.36
N PRO A 285 12.95 11.66 24.83
CA PRO A 285 13.59 10.35 24.89
C PRO A 285 13.74 9.90 26.35
N ASN A 286 13.54 8.61 26.62
CA ASN A 286 13.62 8.04 27.95
C ASN A 286 14.13 6.59 27.87
N PRO A 287 15.37 6.30 28.33
CA PRO A 287 15.98 4.98 28.21
C PRO A 287 15.30 3.89 29.06
N ALA A 288 14.44 4.22 30.03
CA ALA A 288 13.62 3.22 30.71
C ALA A 288 12.65 2.49 29.75
N TYR A 289 12.41 3.08 28.57
CA TYR A 289 11.64 2.51 27.47
C TYR A 289 12.51 1.84 26.39
N LYS A 290 13.80 1.60 26.67
CA LYS A 290 14.70 0.77 25.86
C LYS A 290 15.00 -0.51 26.62
N VAL A 291 14.29 -1.59 26.29
CA VAL A 291 14.29 -2.83 27.06
C VAL A 291 14.88 -4.00 26.27
N THR A 292 15.73 -4.79 26.92
CA THR A 292 16.10 -6.12 26.40
C THR A 292 14.93 -7.07 26.62
N ALA A 293 14.47 -7.71 25.56
CA ALA A 293 13.40 -8.70 25.56
C ALA A 293 13.95 -10.08 25.21
N LYS A 294 13.48 -11.12 25.89
CA LYS A 294 13.73 -12.50 25.48
C LYS A 294 12.89 -12.82 24.24
N TYR A 295 13.54 -13.09 23.12
CA TYR A 295 12.91 -13.46 21.87
C TYR A 295 12.69 -14.97 21.78
N ILE A 296 11.43 -15.40 21.70
CA ILE A 296 11.04 -16.78 21.50
C ILE A 296 10.66 -16.94 20.03
N ARG A 297 11.60 -17.41 19.20
CA ARG A 297 11.37 -17.71 17.77
C ARG A 297 10.32 -18.82 17.63
N TYR A 298 9.44 -18.71 16.64
CA TYR A 298 8.50 -19.76 16.26
C TYR A 298 9.08 -20.58 15.11
N ASP A 299 9.22 -21.88 15.32
CA ASP A 299 9.68 -22.84 14.32
C ASP A 299 8.72 -24.05 14.29
N PRO A 300 7.91 -24.23 13.23
CA PRO A 300 7.74 -23.30 12.11
C PRO A 300 7.07 -21.97 12.53
N PRO A 301 7.20 -20.89 11.74
CA PRO A 301 6.49 -19.63 11.97
C PRO A 301 4.96 -19.83 12.06
N LYS A 302 4.31 -19.10 12.98
CA LYS A 302 2.85 -19.20 13.24
C LYS A 302 2.09 -18.44 12.14
N PRO A 303 1.29 -19.09 11.27
CA PRO A 303 0.54 -18.39 10.23
C PRO A 303 -0.60 -17.54 10.85
N ILE A 304 -0.84 -16.38 10.26
CA ILE A 304 -1.89 -15.44 10.62
C ILE A 304 -2.47 -14.73 9.38
N ILE A 305 -3.64 -14.11 9.56
CA ILE A 305 -4.20 -13.16 8.59
C ILE A 305 -4.06 -11.75 9.16
N ARG A 306 -3.30 -10.90 8.47
CA ARG A 306 -3.25 -9.45 8.69
C ARG A 306 -4.48 -8.82 8.05
N ILE A 307 -5.16 -7.92 8.76
CA ILE A 307 -6.31 -7.16 8.24
C ILE A 307 -5.88 -5.70 8.08
N GLU A 308 -6.00 -5.14 6.87
CA GLU A 308 -5.83 -3.70 6.64
C GLU A 308 -7.13 -2.93 6.93
N GLY A 309 -7.03 -1.63 7.21
CA GLY A 309 -8.16 -0.76 7.57
C GLY A 309 -9.27 -0.63 6.52
N ILE A 310 -9.03 -1.08 5.27
CA ILE A 310 -10.04 -1.18 4.20
C ILE A 310 -10.66 -2.59 4.07
N GLY A 311 -10.39 -3.49 5.03
CA GLY A 311 -10.92 -4.86 5.07
C GLY A 311 -10.12 -5.89 4.26
N THR A 312 -9.02 -5.51 3.59
CA THR A 312 -8.15 -6.43 2.87
C THR A 312 -7.46 -7.40 3.84
N GLU A 313 -7.65 -8.71 3.62
CA GLU A 313 -6.95 -9.78 4.31
C GLU A 313 -5.64 -10.13 3.58
N ILE A 314 -4.55 -10.29 4.34
CA ILE A 314 -3.21 -10.61 3.84
C ILE A 314 -2.63 -11.77 4.66
N PRO A 315 -2.40 -12.95 4.07
CA PRO A 315 -1.67 -14.04 4.72
C PRO A 315 -0.24 -13.63 5.07
N THR A 316 0.16 -13.89 6.31
CA THR A 316 1.53 -13.63 6.80
C THR A 316 1.81 -14.50 8.03
N PHE A 317 2.91 -14.25 8.74
CA PHE A 317 3.36 -15.07 9.86
C PHE A 317 3.80 -14.21 11.05
N PHE A 318 3.58 -14.73 12.26
CA PHE A 318 4.40 -14.36 13.40
C PHE A 318 5.66 -15.24 13.39
N MET A 319 6.82 -14.58 13.40
CA MET A 319 8.14 -15.22 13.40
C MET A 319 8.62 -15.59 14.82
N GLY A 320 7.97 -15.03 15.84
CA GLY A 320 8.29 -15.26 17.25
C GLY A 320 7.57 -14.28 18.16
N ARG A 321 7.91 -14.31 19.45
CA ARG A 321 7.37 -13.44 20.50
C ARG A 321 8.48 -12.85 21.35
N ALA A 322 8.55 -11.53 21.44
CA ALA A 322 9.42 -10.84 22.40
C ALA A 322 8.70 -10.74 23.75
N LYS A 323 9.32 -11.25 24.83
CA LYS A 323 8.86 -11.10 26.23
C LYS A 323 9.79 -10.17 26.99
N PHE A 324 9.24 -9.21 27.72
CA PHE A 324 10.01 -8.19 28.45
C PHE A 324 9.25 -7.69 29.67
N THR A 325 9.94 -6.97 30.55
CA THR A 325 9.30 -6.23 31.65
C THR A 325 9.44 -4.74 31.39
N LEU A 326 8.34 -4.00 31.45
CA LEU A 326 8.33 -2.54 31.30
C LEU A 326 7.58 -1.92 32.48
N ASN A 327 8.19 -0.95 33.17
CA ASN A 327 7.64 -0.32 34.37
C ASN A 327 7.17 -1.32 35.46
N GLY A 328 7.84 -2.47 35.56
CA GLY A 328 7.50 -3.56 36.49
C GLY A 328 6.41 -4.52 36.01
N VAL A 329 5.81 -4.30 34.85
CA VAL A 329 4.75 -5.14 34.26
C VAL A 329 5.35 -6.13 33.25
N GLU A 330 5.08 -7.43 33.40
CA GLU A 330 5.41 -8.42 32.37
C GLU A 330 4.59 -8.19 31.10
N CYS A 331 5.28 -8.11 29.97
CA CYS A 331 4.75 -7.74 28.67
C CYS A 331 5.19 -8.74 27.60
N ALA A 332 4.42 -8.81 26.51
CA ALA A 332 4.82 -9.53 25.31
C ALA A 332 4.31 -8.82 24.04
N LEU A 333 5.05 -8.99 22.95
CA LEU A 333 4.63 -8.63 21.60
C LEU A 333 4.97 -9.79 20.64
N GLU A 334 3.98 -10.20 19.84
CA GLU A 334 4.20 -11.04 18.65
C GLU A 334 4.96 -10.23 17.61
N ALA A 335 5.98 -10.84 17.00
CA ALA A 335 6.81 -10.27 15.96
C ALA A 335 6.33 -10.73 14.58
N GLU A 336 5.85 -9.80 13.77
CA GLU A 336 5.21 -10.08 12.48
C GLU A 336 6.23 -10.01 11.31
N GLN A 337 6.07 -10.86 10.30
CA GLN A 337 7.00 -10.90 9.17
C GLN A 337 6.92 -9.63 8.29
N ASN A 338 8.08 -9.06 7.96
CA ASN A 338 8.22 -7.91 7.06
C ASN A 338 9.51 -8.03 6.22
N GLY A 339 9.50 -8.92 5.22
CA GLY A 339 10.70 -9.24 4.45
C GLY A 339 11.75 -9.91 5.35
N ASP A 340 12.96 -9.37 5.35
CA ASP A 340 14.06 -9.81 6.23
C ASP A 340 13.93 -9.27 7.67
N GLU A 341 13.05 -8.28 7.90
CA GLU A 341 12.80 -7.64 9.19
C GLU A 341 11.57 -8.21 9.93
N LEU A 342 11.51 -7.88 11.22
CA LEU A 342 10.36 -8.05 12.10
C LEU A 342 9.60 -6.73 12.24
N LEU A 343 8.32 -6.74 11.90
CA LEU A 343 7.36 -5.69 12.27
C LEU A 343 6.86 -5.94 13.68
N PHE A 344 7.06 -4.96 14.55
CA PHE A 344 6.36 -4.87 15.83
C PHE A 344 5.36 -3.73 15.75
N ASN A 345 4.08 -4.06 15.64
CA ASN A 345 2.97 -3.13 15.77
C ASN A 345 2.25 -3.38 17.11
N PHE A 346 1.80 -2.33 17.80
CA PHE A 346 1.19 -2.50 19.12
C PHE A 346 0.22 -1.38 19.48
N ARG A 347 -0.62 -1.65 20.47
CA ARG A 347 -1.49 -0.68 21.15
C ARG A 347 -1.19 -0.64 22.64
N ASP A 348 -1.40 0.53 23.25
CA ASP A 348 -1.12 0.80 24.66
C ASP A 348 -2.07 1.89 25.21
N GLU A 349 -2.06 2.13 26.52
CA GLU A 349 -3.02 3.02 27.19
C GLU A 349 -2.82 4.52 26.92
N THR A 350 -1.81 4.90 26.13
CA THR A 350 -1.69 6.29 25.60
C THR A 350 -2.53 6.53 24.34
N ASN A 351 -2.98 5.48 23.64
CA ASN A 351 -3.61 5.59 22.32
C ASN A 351 -4.98 6.28 22.40
N GLY A 352 -5.23 7.22 21.50
CA GLY A 352 -6.47 8.01 21.44
C GLY A 352 -6.49 9.21 22.39
N GLY A 353 -5.62 9.24 23.42
CA GLY A 353 -5.41 10.42 24.25
C GLY A 353 -4.18 11.24 23.82
N THR A 354 -3.00 10.61 23.90
CA THR A 354 -1.69 11.27 23.68
C THR A 354 -0.91 10.72 22.50
N THR A 355 -1.21 9.49 22.08
CA THR A 355 -0.65 8.83 20.88
C THR A 355 -1.77 8.42 19.92
N TYR A 356 -1.43 8.05 18.69
CA TYR A 356 -2.45 7.72 17.68
C TYR A 356 -3.35 6.56 18.10
N GLY A 357 -4.66 6.70 17.88
CA GLY A 357 -5.67 5.72 18.28
C GLY A 357 -5.47 4.32 17.70
N GLY A 358 -4.94 4.21 16.48
CA GLY A 358 -4.64 2.94 15.81
C GLY A 358 -3.36 2.24 16.28
N GLY A 359 -2.61 2.80 17.24
CA GLY A 359 -1.37 2.23 17.74
C GLY A 359 -0.13 2.64 16.93
N ARG A 360 1.02 2.07 17.29
CA ARG A 360 2.35 2.48 16.81
C ARG A 360 3.17 1.27 16.36
N ARG A 361 4.30 1.53 15.70
CA ARG A 361 5.20 0.51 15.16
C ARG A 361 6.69 0.87 15.28
N PHE A 362 7.53 -0.16 15.22
CA PHE A 362 8.90 -0.09 14.72
C PHE A 362 9.23 -1.35 13.91
N TYR A 363 10.34 -1.31 13.18
CA TYR A 363 10.96 -2.49 12.56
C TYR A 363 12.26 -2.80 13.28
N LEU A 364 12.62 -4.09 13.33
CA LEU A 364 13.89 -4.57 13.85
C LEU A 364 14.41 -5.70 12.95
N PRO A 365 15.73 -5.87 12.78
CA PRO A 365 16.27 -7.07 12.15
C PRO A 365 15.88 -8.32 12.94
N GLN A 366 15.83 -9.48 12.28
CA GLN A 366 15.67 -10.75 12.97
C GLN A 366 16.87 -11.00 13.90
N PRO A 367 16.66 -11.29 15.20
CA PRO A 367 17.76 -11.57 16.12
C PRO A 367 18.35 -12.95 15.82
N GLU A 368 19.68 -13.08 15.93
CA GLU A 368 20.38 -14.35 15.77
C GLU A 368 20.11 -15.29 16.96
N GLY A 369 20.23 -14.75 18.19
CA GLY A 369 19.99 -15.44 19.45
C GLY A 369 18.55 -15.33 19.98
N ASP A 370 18.39 -15.46 21.30
CA ASP A 370 17.12 -15.37 22.01
C ASP A 370 16.94 -14.05 22.79
N GLU A 371 17.68 -13.00 22.42
CA GLU A 371 17.50 -11.62 22.90
C GLU A 371 17.23 -10.66 21.75
N ILE A 372 16.40 -9.64 21.99
CA ILE A 372 16.14 -8.53 21.07
C ILE A 372 15.93 -7.24 21.87
N ILE A 373 16.47 -6.10 21.39
CA ILE A 373 16.30 -4.80 22.05
C ILE A 373 15.06 -4.12 21.47
N LEU A 374 14.07 -3.83 22.31
CA LEU A 374 12.88 -3.05 21.96
C LEU A 374 13.06 -1.62 22.47
N ASP A 375 13.25 -0.66 21.56
CA ASP A 375 13.35 0.76 21.92
C ASP A 375 12.07 1.51 21.53
N PHE A 376 11.19 1.72 22.51
CA PHE A 376 9.92 2.39 22.26
C PHE A 376 10.09 3.89 21.92
N ASN A 377 11.27 4.49 22.15
CA ASN A 377 11.59 5.86 21.76
C ASN A 377 11.69 6.07 20.24
N LEU A 378 11.93 4.98 19.50
CA LEU A 378 11.97 4.92 18.04
C LEU A 378 10.60 4.60 17.42
N THR A 379 9.54 4.41 18.23
CA THR A 379 8.20 4.13 17.68
C THR A 379 7.67 5.28 16.86
N ASN A 380 7.07 4.96 15.71
CA ASN A 380 6.38 5.90 14.84
C ASN A 380 4.92 5.49 14.68
N ASN A 381 4.07 6.46 14.33
CA ASN A 381 2.68 6.15 13.97
C ASN A 381 2.61 5.45 12.60
N TRP A 382 1.48 4.77 12.36
CA TRP A 382 1.10 4.37 11.01
C TRP A 382 0.68 5.59 10.16
N PRO A 383 0.82 5.55 8.83
CA PRO A 383 0.36 6.60 7.91
C PRO A 383 -1.06 7.12 8.14
N CYS A 384 -1.95 6.24 8.62
CA CYS A 384 -3.35 6.54 8.95
C CYS A 384 -3.52 7.54 10.13
N ALA A 385 -2.42 7.94 10.79
CA ALA A 385 -2.39 9.06 11.74
C ALA A 385 -2.28 10.44 11.07
N TYR A 386 -1.84 10.48 9.80
CA TYR A 386 -1.57 11.72 9.05
C TYR A 386 -2.66 12.02 8.02
N THR A 387 -3.23 10.96 7.43
CA THR A 387 -4.15 10.97 6.30
C THR A 387 -5.19 9.84 6.42
N PRO A 388 -6.47 10.05 6.06
CA PRO A 388 -7.45 8.96 5.99
C PRO A 388 -7.26 8.06 4.76
N PHE A 389 -6.43 8.46 3.79
CA PHE A 389 -6.28 7.80 2.48
C PHE A 389 -5.20 6.71 2.45
N ALA A 390 -4.74 6.27 3.64
CA ALA A 390 -3.75 5.22 3.80
C ALA A 390 -4.40 3.87 4.16
N THR A 391 -3.77 2.78 3.72
CA THR A 391 -4.21 1.40 3.94
C THR A 391 -3.28 0.74 4.94
N CYS A 392 -3.53 0.94 6.25
CA CYS A 392 -2.67 0.47 7.32
C CYS A 392 -3.18 -0.85 7.93
N PRO A 393 -2.31 -1.75 8.42
CA PRO A 393 -2.73 -2.92 9.18
C PRO A 393 -3.30 -2.53 10.54
N ILE A 394 -4.30 -3.29 10.99
CA ILE A 394 -4.81 -3.25 12.36
C ILE A 394 -3.87 -4.10 13.24
N PRO A 395 -3.28 -3.57 14.33
CA PRO A 395 -2.44 -4.37 15.22
C PRO A 395 -3.19 -5.57 15.81
N PRO A 396 -2.55 -6.74 15.94
CA PRO A 396 -3.18 -7.95 16.44
C PRO A 396 -3.58 -7.80 17.91
N LYS A 397 -4.58 -8.57 18.35
CA LYS A 397 -5.14 -8.47 19.71
C LYS A 397 -4.11 -8.84 20.78
N GLU A 398 -3.20 -9.75 20.45
CA GLU A 398 -2.04 -10.14 21.25
C GLU A 398 -1.09 -8.96 21.55
N ASN A 399 -0.98 -7.97 20.66
CA ASN A 399 -0.08 -6.82 20.80
C ASN A 399 -0.77 -5.61 21.46
N LYS A 400 -1.68 -5.86 22.42
CA LYS A 400 -2.23 -4.82 23.29
C LYS A 400 -1.57 -4.87 24.66
N LEU A 401 -0.72 -3.88 24.93
CA LEU A 401 -0.11 -3.63 26.23
C LEU A 401 -1.13 -2.97 27.17
N ASN A 402 -1.35 -3.54 28.36
CA ASN A 402 -2.22 -2.98 29.39
C ASN A 402 -1.42 -2.11 30.38
N LEU A 403 -0.71 -1.12 29.80
CA LEU A 403 0.01 -0.06 30.50
C LEU A 403 0.21 1.13 29.54
N ARG A 404 0.65 2.28 30.07
CA ARG A 404 1.02 3.45 29.27
C ARG A 404 2.46 3.34 28.76
N VAL A 405 2.68 3.56 27.47
CA VAL A 405 4.02 3.61 26.87
C VAL A 405 4.36 5.05 26.45
N GLU A 406 4.89 5.83 27.39
CA GLU A 406 5.12 7.28 27.25
C GLU A 406 6.49 7.62 26.62
N ALA A 407 6.82 6.93 25.52
CA ALA A 407 8.02 7.11 24.72
C ALA A 407 7.66 7.11 23.22
N GLY A 408 8.48 7.73 22.38
CA GLY A 408 8.30 7.74 20.91
C GLY A 408 7.24 8.73 20.40
N GLU A 409 6.68 8.47 19.22
CA GLU A 409 5.77 9.43 18.55
C GLU A 409 4.41 9.56 19.28
N LYS A 410 3.91 10.80 19.31
CA LYS A 410 2.60 11.22 19.84
C LYS A 410 1.58 11.34 18.69
N LYS A 411 0.31 11.67 18.98
CA LYS A 411 -0.68 11.98 17.93
C LYS A 411 -0.20 13.16 17.06
N PHE A 412 -0.45 13.09 15.75
CA PHE A 412 -0.02 14.10 14.78
C PHE A 412 -0.89 15.37 14.87
N LYS A 413 -2.20 15.20 14.62
CA LYS A 413 -3.23 16.21 14.88
C LYS A 413 -3.65 16.15 16.35
N GLU A 414 -4.10 17.28 16.91
CA GLU A 414 -4.65 17.33 18.27
C GLU A 414 -6.10 16.81 18.31
#